data_AF-A0A401PG48-F1
#
_entry.id   AF-A0A401PG48-F1
#
_cell.length_a   1.000
_cell.length_b   1.000
_cell.length_c   1.000
_cell.angle_alpha   90.00
_cell.angle_beta   90.00
_cell.angle_gamma   90.00
#
_symmetry.space_group_name_H-M   'P 1'
#
loop_
_entity.id
_entity.type
_entity.pdbx_description
1 polymer ?
#
loop_
_entity_poly.entity_id
_entity_poly.type
_entity_poly.pdbx_seq_one_letter_code
_entity_poly.pdbx_strand_id
1 'polypeptide(L)'
;MRVFLFLLCVYIPCSADQYRQRAEKLMKETPLIDGHNDLAWQLLLRYNNQLSKVDLNKLNGTHTNIPKLKAGLIGGQFWSAYTPCDTQYKDSVRQTLEQIDVIHRMCQKYPGTFQCVGSSREIIESFRKGKVASLIGVEGGHSIDSNMATLRLFYQLGVRYITLTHSCNTPWADNWLVDKGVDPVESNGLSEYGKKNTFHCTSVHVTINKSNPIHTLQIWVVVPMDSPSIKMNGQKAMRKRYPKFMTSTPGSQVSKSEYSFAK
;
A
#
# COMPACT_ATOMS: atom_id res chain seq x y z
N MET A 1 -68.95 -18.40 8.07
CA MET A 1 -67.95 -17.65 7.27
C MET A 1 -66.70 -17.45 8.11
N ARG A 2 -65.59 -18.11 7.79
CA ARG A 2 -64.28 -17.83 8.41
C ARG A 2 -63.47 -17.01 7.41
N VAL A 3 -63.27 -15.73 7.72
CA VAL A 3 -62.45 -14.81 6.91
C VAL A 3 -60.98 -15.13 7.18
N PHE A 4 -60.29 -15.66 6.17
CA PHE A 4 -58.83 -15.83 6.21
C PHE A 4 -58.19 -14.48 5.89
N LEU A 5 -57.62 -13.83 6.90
CA LEU A 5 -56.83 -12.62 6.75
C LEU A 5 -55.43 -13.01 6.26
N PHE A 6 -55.18 -12.91 4.96
CA PHE A 6 -53.83 -13.02 4.41
C PHE A 6 -53.05 -11.75 4.79
N LEU A 7 -52.18 -11.86 5.80
CA LEU A 7 -51.18 -10.84 6.07
C LEU A 7 -50.15 -10.85 4.93
N LEU A 8 -50.29 -9.92 3.99
CA LEU A 8 -49.23 -9.55 3.07
C LEU A 8 -48.16 -8.81 3.87
N CYS A 9 -47.14 -9.54 4.32
CA CYS A 9 -45.96 -8.97 4.93
C CYS A 9 -45.15 -8.26 3.82
N VAL A 10 -45.39 -6.96 3.66
CA VAL A 10 -44.62 -6.12 2.73
C VAL A 10 -43.21 -6.02 3.29
N TYR A 11 -42.26 -6.73 2.66
CA TYR A 11 -40.83 -6.55 2.93
C TYR A 11 -40.42 -5.15 2.47
N ILE A 12 -40.43 -4.19 3.39
CA ILE A 12 -39.81 -2.89 3.17
C ILE A 12 -38.30 -3.11 3.39
N PRO A 13 -37.46 -3.09 2.34
CA PRO A 13 -36.02 -3.25 2.51
C PRO A 13 -35.51 -2.18 3.46
N CYS A 14 -34.80 -2.62 4.51
CA CYS A 14 -34.19 -1.74 5.49
C CYS A 14 -33.19 -0.81 4.77
N SER A 15 -33.04 0.44 5.21
CA SER A 15 -32.10 1.39 4.62
C SER A 15 -30.67 0.85 4.60
N ALA A 16 -30.28 0.03 5.59
CA ALA A 16 -28.99 -0.65 5.64
C ALA A 16 -28.78 -1.61 4.43
N ASP A 17 -29.79 -2.37 4.04
CA ASP A 17 -29.72 -3.27 2.89
C ASP A 17 -29.59 -2.49 1.58
N GLN A 18 -30.29 -1.35 1.47
CA GLN A 18 -30.18 -0.47 0.31
C GLN A 18 -28.76 0.13 0.17
N TYR A 19 -28.17 0.61 1.28
CA TYR A 19 -26.81 1.14 1.26
C TYR A 19 -25.78 0.06 0.95
N ARG A 20 -25.96 -1.16 1.47
CA ARG A 20 -25.10 -2.30 1.16
C ARG A 20 -25.16 -2.66 -0.32
N GLN A 21 -26.36 -2.82 -0.89
CA GLN A 21 -26.51 -3.14 -2.31
C GLN A 21 -25.89 -2.06 -3.20
N ARG A 22 -26.04 -0.79 -2.82
CA ARG A 22 -25.41 0.34 -3.50
C ARG A 22 -23.88 0.25 -3.43
N ALA A 23 -23.31 -0.06 -2.26
CA ALA A 23 -21.87 -0.24 -2.11
C ALA A 23 -21.36 -1.40 -2.97
N GLU A 24 -22.02 -2.56 -2.93
CA GLU A 24 -21.66 -3.73 -3.75
C GLU A 24 -21.73 -3.42 -5.25
N LYS A 25 -22.73 -2.66 -5.71
CA LYS A 25 -22.80 -2.21 -7.11
C LYS A 25 -21.61 -1.32 -7.47
N LEU A 26 -21.30 -0.33 -6.64
CA LEU A 26 -20.17 0.57 -6.87
C LEU A 26 -18.83 -0.18 -6.90
N MET A 27 -18.63 -1.14 -6.01
CA MET A 27 -17.39 -1.93 -5.94
C MET A 27 -17.23 -2.91 -7.11
N LYS A 28 -18.32 -3.36 -7.74
CA LYS A 28 -18.28 -4.13 -8.98
C LYS A 28 -17.91 -3.29 -10.21
N GLU A 29 -18.20 -1.99 -10.18
CA GLU A 29 -17.89 -1.04 -11.27
C GLU A 29 -16.54 -0.34 -11.06
N THR A 30 -16.13 -0.15 -9.80
CA THR A 30 -14.91 0.57 -9.40
C THR A 30 -14.09 -0.31 -8.46
N PRO A 31 -12.84 -0.66 -8.80
CA PRO A 31 -12.02 -1.52 -7.96
C PRO A 31 -11.75 -0.85 -6.61
N LEU A 32 -12.07 -1.55 -5.51
CA LEU A 32 -11.48 -1.22 -4.22
C LEU A 32 -10.00 -1.62 -4.25
N ILE A 33 -9.12 -0.65 -4.00
CA ILE A 33 -7.67 -0.87 -3.90
C ILE A 33 -7.28 -0.67 -2.44
N ASP A 34 -6.90 -1.75 -1.78
CA ASP A 34 -6.37 -1.70 -0.43
C ASP A 34 -4.86 -1.42 -0.46
N GLY A 35 -4.43 -0.51 0.41
CA GLY A 35 -3.08 0.05 0.40
C GLY A 35 -2.04 -0.75 1.18
N HIS A 36 -2.43 -1.71 2.02
CA HIS A 36 -1.49 -2.44 2.87
C HIS A 36 -2.08 -3.73 3.45
N ASN A 37 -1.46 -4.88 3.18
CA ASN A 37 -1.86 -6.16 3.78
C ASN A 37 -0.67 -7.08 4.07
N ASP A 38 -0.54 -7.51 5.33
CA ASP A 38 0.56 -8.34 5.85
C ASP A 38 0.38 -9.85 5.66
N LEU A 39 -0.40 -10.30 4.67
CA LEU A 39 -0.54 -11.74 4.40
C LEU A 39 0.83 -12.41 4.13
N ALA A 40 1.76 -11.73 3.44
CA ALA A 40 3.10 -12.26 3.21
C ALA A 40 3.88 -12.51 4.53
N TRP A 41 3.72 -11.63 5.52
CA TRP A 41 4.28 -11.85 6.86
C TRP A 41 3.65 -13.07 7.56
N GLN A 42 2.33 -13.25 7.43
CA GLN A 42 1.66 -14.45 7.97
C GLN A 42 2.14 -15.75 7.29
N LEU A 43 2.46 -15.71 5.99
CA LEU A 43 2.99 -16.86 5.25
C LEU A 43 4.40 -17.23 5.75
N LEU A 44 5.24 -16.25 6.05
CA LEU A 44 6.54 -16.48 6.66
C LEU A 44 6.38 -17.08 8.06
N LEU A 45 5.63 -16.43 8.96
CA LEU A 45 5.49 -16.88 10.35
C LEU A 45 4.90 -18.28 10.49
N ARG A 46 3.89 -18.62 9.69
CA ARG A 46 3.13 -19.87 9.87
C ARG A 46 3.66 -21.03 9.04
N TYR A 47 4.30 -20.73 7.91
CA TYR A 47 4.67 -21.75 6.92
C TYR A 47 6.11 -21.61 6.43
N ASN A 48 6.89 -20.67 6.98
CA ASN A 48 8.24 -20.35 6.51
C ASN A 48 8.29 -20.16 4.98
N ASN A 49 7.31 -19.43 4.44
CA ASN A 49 7.12 -19.17 3.00
C ASN A 49 6.97 -20.42 2.09
N GLN A 50 6.75 -21.60 2.67
CA GLN A 50 6.50 -22.85 1.94
C GLN A 50 5.04 -22.91 1.47
N LEU A 51 4.78 -22.29 0.32
CA LEU A 51 3.43 -22.21 -0.25
C LEU A 51 2.80 -23.58 -0.50
N SER A 52 3.58 -24.65 -0.67
CA SER A 52 3.04 -26.03 -0.79
C SER A 52 2.26 -26.49 0.44
N LYS A 53 2.55 -25.93 1.62
CA LYS A 53 1.92 -26.28 2.90
C LYS A 53 0.64 -25.49 3.21
N VAL A 54 0.23 -24.59 2.32
CA VAL A 54 -0.93 -23.71 2.53
C VAL A 54 -1.78 -23.57 1.27
N ASP A 55 -3.11 -23.66 1.44
CA ASP A 55 -4.12 -23.38 0.43
C ASP A 55 -4.88 -22.10 0.81
N LEU A 56 -4.68 -21.02 0.03
CA LEU A 56 -5.33 -19.73 0.28
C LEU A 56 -6.84 -19.76 0.04
N ASN A 57 -7.39 -20.82 -0.58
CA ASN A 57 -8.84 -21.01 -0.66
C ASN A 57 -9.46 -21.49 0.66
N LYS A 58 -8.63 -22.07 1.54
CA LYS A 58 -9.05 -22.68 2.81
C LYS A 58 -8.36 -22.09 4.03
N LEU A 59 -7.43 -21.15 3.83
CA LEU A 59 -6.67 -20.53 4.90
C LEU A 59 -7.61 -19.84 5.90
N ASN A 60 -7.49 -20.21 7.17
CA ASN A 60 -8.23 -19.67 8.29
C ASN A 60 -7.27 -19.10 9.34
N GLY A 61 -7.79 -18.32 10.29
CA GLY A 61 -6.97 -17.68 11.34
C GLY A 61 -6.17 -16.46 10.87
N THR A 62 -6.41 -15.99 9.65
CA THR A 62 -5.94 -14.72 9.09
C THR A 62 -7.14 -13.86 8.67
N HIS A 63 -6.95 -12.54 8.59
CA HIS A 63 -7.95 -11.63 8.03
C HIS A 63 -8.15 -11.85 6.52
N THR A 64 -7.13 -12.38 5.84
CA THR A 64 -7.11 -12.52 4.38
C THR A 64 -7.03 -13.98 3.93
N ASN A 65 -7.93 -14.36 3.03
CA ASN A 65 -7.88 -15.58 2.21
C ASN A 65 -8.62 -15.30 0.88
N ILE A 66 -8.57 -16.21 -0.10
CA ILE A 66 -9.18 -15.99 -1.42
C ILE A 66 -10.71 -15.77 -1.33
N PRO A 67 -11.49 -16.59 -0.60
CA PRO A 67 -12.93 -16.35 -0.45
C PRO A 67 -13.27 -14.99 0.14
N LYS A 68 -12.54 -14.54 1.18
CA LYS A 68 -12.75 -13.24 1.83
C LYS A 68 -12.44 -12.07 0.88
N LEU A 69 -11.37 -12.16 0.10
CA LEU A 69 -11.03 -11.13 -0.91
C LEU A 69 -12.13 -11.00 -1.98
N LYS A 70 -12.66 -12.14 -2.44
CA LYS A 70 -13.75 -12.16 -3.42
C LYS A 70 -15.05 -11.61 -2.82
N ALA A 71 -15.40 -12.02 -1.61
CA ALA A 71 -16.58 -11.54 -0.90
C ALA A 71 -16.49 -10.03 -0.59
N GLY A 72 -15.29 -9.53 -0.32
CA GLY A 72 -15.00 -8.10 -0.12
C GLY A 72 -14.85 -7.29 -1.40
N LEU A 73 -15.02 -7.90 -2.58
CA LEU A 73 -14.91 -7.25 -3.89
C LEU A 73 -13.60 -6.45 -4.08
N ILE A 74 -12.49 -6.98 -3.53
CA ILE A 74 -11.17 -6.35 -3.65
C ILE A 74 -10.71 -6.43 -5.12
N GLY A 75 -10.48 -5.27 -5.74
CA GLY A 75 -9.99 -5.17 -7.11
C GLY A 75 -8.47 -5.03 -7.20
N GLY A 76 -7.85 -4.51 -6.15
CA GLY A 76 -6.39 -4.42 -6.04
C GLY A 76 -5.93 -4.44 -4.58
N GLN A 77 -4.71 -4.94 -4.38
CA GLN A 77 -4.09 -5.11 -3.07
C GLN A 77 -2.60 -4.82 -3.19
N PHE A 78 -2.11 -3.93 -2.35
CA PHE A 78 -0.69 -3.85 -2.05
C PHE A 78 -0.36 -4.85 -0.94
N TRP A 79 0.48 -5.83 -1.27
CA TRP A 79 1.01 -6.81 -0.33
C TRP A 79 2.28 -6.25 0.31
N SER A 80 2.32 -6.24 1.64
CA SER A 80 3.46 -5.73 2.40
C SER A 80 4.61 -6.75 2.36
N ALA A 81 5.73 -6.36 1.75
CA ALA A 81 7.03 -7.00 1.91
C ALA A 81 7.70 -6.41 3.15
N TYR A 82 7.21 -6.83 4.31
CA TYR A 82 7.67 -6.40 5.63
C TYR A 82 8.80 -7.29 6.17
N THR A 83 9.78 -6.66 6.81
CA THR A 83 10.77 -7.32 7.66
C THR A 83 10.89 -6.59 9.00
N PRO A 84 11.01 -7.30 10.15
CA PRO A 84 11.16 -6.70 11.47
C PRO A 84 12.31 -5.68 11.59
N CYS A 85 12.14 -4.69 12.47
CA CYS A 85 13.14 -3.63 12.70
C CYS A 85 14.48 -4.15 13.23
N ASP A 86 14.49 -5.27 13.97
CA ASP A 86 15.70 -5.89 14.51
C ASP A 86 16.57 -6.58 13.45
N THR A 87 16.09 -6.63 12.19
CA THR A 87 16.85 -7.07 11.00
C THR A 87 17.68 -5.95 10.36
N GLN A 88 17.45 -4.69 10.77
CA GLN A 88 18.26 -3.55 10.32
C GLN A 88 19.74 -3.75 10.73
N TYR A 89 20.67 -3.43 9.81
CA TYR A 89 22.11 -3.72 9.93
C TYR A 89 22.46 -5.21 10.05
N LYS A 90 21.54 -6.10 9.69
CA LYS A 90 21.74 -7.55 9.67
C LYS A 90 21.35 -8.12 8.31
N ASP A 91 20.15 -8.67 8.21
CA ASP A 91 19.66 -9.43 7.07
C ASP A 91 18.37 -8.84 6.47
N SER A 92 18.07 -7.56 6.73
CA SER A 92 16.88 -6.86 6.22
C SER A 92 16.72 -7.02 4.70
N VAL A 93 17.78 -6.76 3.92
CA VAL A 93 17.72 -6.89 2.45
C VAL A 93 17.36 -8.31 2.01
N ARG A 94 17.95 -9.34 2.65
CA ARG A 94 17.67 -10.74 2.34
C ARG A 94 16.20 -11.07 2.64
N GLN A 95 15.74 -10.74 3.84
CA GLN A 95 14.35 -11.02 4.24
C GLN A 95 13.36 -10.27 3.34
N THR A 96 13.62 -9.01 2.99
CA THR A 96 12.77 -8.27 2.04
C THR A 96 12.72 -8.96 0.67
N LEU A 97 13.83 -9.49 0.15
CA LEU A 97 13.85 -10.27 -1.09
C LEU A 97 13.01 -11.54 -0.98
N GLU A 98 13.08 -12.27 0.14
CA GLU A 98 12.26 -13.47 0.38
C GLU A 98 10.76 -13.13 0.45
N GLN A 99 10.42 -11.97 1.03
CA GLN A 99 9.03 -11.50 1.10
C GLN A 99 8.51 -11.01 -0.26
N ILE A 100 9.35 -10.34 -1.07
CA ILE A 100 9.03 -10.02 -2.47
C ILE A 100 8.79 -11.31 -3.27
N ASP A 101 9.67 -12.29 -3.11
CA ASP A 101 9.57 -13.60 -3.78
C ASP A 101 8.28 -14.36 -3.41
N VAL A 102 7.92 -14.44 -2.12
CA VAL A 102 6.70 -15.17 -1.74
C VAL A 102 5.44 -14.51 -2.30
N ILE A 103 5.41 -13.18 -2.46
CA ILE A 103 4.30 -12.47 -3.11
C ILE A 103 4.23 -12.84 -4.61
N HIS A 104 5.35 -12.87 -5.31
CA HIS A 104 5.40 -13.31 -6.71
C HIS A 104 4.94 -14.77 -6.87
N ARG A 105 5.48 -15.69 -6.05
CA ARG A 105 5.08 -17.10 -6.06
C ARG A 105 3.61 -17.29 -5.68
N MET A 106 3.06 -16.45 -4.80
CA MET A 106 1.63 -16.46 -4.48
C MET A 106 0.79 -16.09 -5.71
N CYS A 107 1.16 -15.04 -6.46
CA CYS A 107 0.50 -14.70 -7.72
C CYS A 107 0.57 -15.88 -8.72
N GLN A 108 1.73 -16.49 -8.87
CA GLN A 108 1.95 -17.61 -9.78
C GLN A 108 1.17 -18.86 -9.39
N LYS A 109 1.03 -19.14 -8.09
CA LYS A 109 0.29 -20.30 -7.57
C LYS A 109 -1.22 -20.18 -7.77
N TYR A 110 -1.77 -18.97 -7.70
CA TYR A 110 -3.22 -18.72 -7.85
C TYR A 110 -3.53 -17.73 -9.00
N PRO A 111 -3.15 -18.05 -10.25
CA PRO A 111 -3.24 -17.11 -11.38
C PRO A 111 -4.68 -16.82 -11.80
N GLY A 112 -5.64 -17.65 -11.37
CA GLY A 112 -7.08 -17.40 -11.54
C GLY A 112 -7.64 -16.35 -10.57
N THR A 113 -6.92 -16.02 -9.50
CA THR A 113 -7.36 -14.99 -8.52
C THR A 113 -6.46 -13.77 -8.56
N PHE A 114 -5.13 -13.97 -8.57
CA PHE A 114 -4.16 -12.88 -8.48
C PHE A 114 -3.52 -12.60 -9.85
N GLN A 115 -3.21 -11.34 -10.10
CA GLN A 115 -2.30 -10.92 -11.16
C GLN A 115 -1.30 -9.95 -10.56
N CYS A 116 -0.03 -10.33 -10.50
CA CYS A 116 1.03 -9.41 -10.08
C CYS A 116 1.19 -8.31 -11.15
N VAL A 117 1.15 -7.04 -10.74
CA VAL A 117 1.15 -5.88 -11.64
C VAL A 117 2.06 -4.77 -11.12
N GLY A 118 2.60 -3.97 -12.05
CA GLY A 118 3.52 -2.89 -11.76
C GLY A 118 3.04 -1.52 -12.24
N SER A 119 1.80 -1.38 -12.71
CA SER A 119 1.31 -0.11 -13.23
C SER A 119 -0.19 0.07 -13.02
N SER A 120 -0.63 1.33 -12.98
CA SER A 120 -2.06 1.67 -12.90
C SER A 120 -2.88 1.12 -14.07
N ARG A 121 -2.30 1.06 -15.27
CA ARG A 121 -2.92 0.43 -16.44
C ARG A 121 -3.20 -1.06 -16.18
N GLU A 122 -2.21 -1.78 -15.69
CA GLU A 122 -2.34 -3.21 -15.40
C GLU A 122 -3.31 -3.49 -14.24
N ILE A 123 -3.44 -2.59 -13.26
CA ILE A 123 -4.49 -2.68 -12.22
C ILE A 123 -5.88 -2.71 -12.87
N ILE A 124 -6.15 -1.75 -13.77
CA ILE A 124 -7.44 -1.66 -14.48
C ILE A 124 -7.66 -2.92 -15.34
N GLU A 125 -6.63 -3.43 -16.00
CA GLU A 125 -6.71 -4.65 -16.80
C GLU A 125 -6.96 -5.89 -15.97
N SER A 126 -6.32 -6.02 -14.80
CA SER A 126 -6.56 -7.11 -13.85
C SER A 126 -8.01 -7.08 -13.36
N PHE A 127 -8.51 -5.89 -12.99
CA PHE A 127 -9.88 -5.71 -12.55
C PHE A 127 -10.89 -6.12 -13.64
N ARG A 128 -10.67 -5.73 -14.90
CA ARG A 128 -11.51 -6.15 -16.05
C ARG A 128 -11.49 -7.66 -16.27
N LYS A 129 -10.40 -8.34 -15.91
CA LYS A 129 -10.28 -9.81 -15.96
C LYS A 129 -10.88 -10.50 -14.73
N GLY A 130 -11.48 -9.77 -13.79
CA GLY A 130 -12.02 -10.30 -12.54
C GLY A 130 -10.96 -10.81 -11.57
N LYS A 131 -9.71 -10.32 -11.70
CA LYS A 131 -8.58 -10.70 -10.86
C LYS A 131 -8.20 -9.58 -9.90
N VAL A 132 -7.70 -9.96 -8.73
CA VAL A 132 -7.11 -9.03 -7.76
C VAL A 132 -5.73 -8.59 -8.27
N ALA A 133 -5.64 -7.31 -8.63
CA ALA A 133 -4.36 -6.67 -8.96
C ALA A 133 -3.44 -6.71 -7.73
N SER A 134 -2.33 -7.44 -7.82
CA SER A 134 -1.41 -7.66 -6.71
C SER A 134 -0.16 -6.82 -6.92
N LEU A 135 0.06 -5.82 -6.07
CA LEU A 135 1.22 -4.95 -6.09
C LEU A 135 2.09 -5.22 -4.87
N ILE A 136 3.35 -4.82 -4.94
CA ILE A 136 4.31 -4.99 -3.84
C ILE A 136 4.67 -3.63 -3.27
N GLY A 137 4.54 -3.52 -1.96
CA GLY A 137 5.03 -2.40 -1.17
C GLY A 137 6.04 -2.89 -0.14
N VAL A 138 7.20 -2.24 -0.06
CA VAL A 138 8.21 -2.57 0.95
C VAL A 138 7.93 -1.75 2.21
N GLU A 139 7.83 -2.39 3.36
CA GLU A 139 7.52 -1.71 4.62
C GLU A 139 8.77 -1.50 5.47
N GLY A 140 9.30 -0.28 5.41
CA GLY A 140 10.44 0.18 6.20
C GLY A 140 11.70 0.38 5.36
N GLY A 141 12.29 1.57 5.46
CA GLY A 141 13.48 1.98 4.72
C GLY A 141 14.75 1.21 5.11
N HIS A 142 14.76 0.54 6.27
CA HIS A 142 15.84 -0.38 6.64
C HIS A 142 15.99 -1.54 5.65
N SER A 143 14.95 -1.84 4.86
CA SER A 143 14.97 -2.84 3.80
C SER A 143 15.95 -2.53 2.66
N ILE A 144 16.31 -1.25 2.45
CA ILE A 144 17.28 -0.87 1.41
C ILE A 144 18.71 -0.75 1.95
N ASP A 145 18.90 -0.89 3.27
CA ASP A 145 20.18 -0.75 3.95
C ASP A 145 20.96 0.52 3.54
N SER A 146 20.24 1.64 3.46
CA SER A 146 20.78 2.93 2.99
C SER A 146 21.52 2.86 1.65
N ASN A 147 21.13 1.91 0.77
CA ASN A 147 21.77 1.68 -0.52
C ASN A 147 20.77 1.83 -1.67
N MET A 148 21.00 2.85 -2.52
CA MET A 148 20.14 3.14 -3.66
C MET A 148 20.17 2.07 -4.75
N ALA A 149 21.22 1.23 -4.81
CA ALA A 149 21.24 0.08 -5.70
C ALA A 149 20.16 -0.93 -5.29
N THR A 150 20.01 -1.19 -3.99
CA THR A 150 18.96 -2.06 -3.45
C THR A 150 17.57 -1.53 -3.80
N LEU A 151 17.33 -0.23 -3.66
CA LEU A 151 16.06 0.38 -4.05
C LEU A 151 15.75 0.19 -5.55
N ARG A 152 16.74 0.40 -6.43
CA ARG A 152 16.57 0.19 -7.88
C ARG A 152 16.29 -1.27 -8.23
N LEU A 153 16.96 -2.21 -7.56
CA LEU A 153 16.72 -3.65 -7.73
C LEU A 153 15.31 -4.02 -7.26
N PHE A 154 14.85 -3.52 -6.12
CA PHE A 154 13.48 -3.72 -5.67
C PHE A 154 12.45 -3.19 -6.67
N TYR A 155 12.69 -2.03 -7.26
CA TYR A 155 11.83 -1.50 -8.32
C TYR A 155 11.74 -2.44 -9.53
N GLN A 156 12.89 -2.97 -9.99
CA GLN A 156 12.95 -3.96 -11.06
C GLN A 156 12.22 -5.26 -10.70
N LEU A 157 12.26 -5.66 -9.42
CA LEU A 157 11.52 -6.80 -8.89
C LEU A 157 10.02 -6.51 -8.67
N GLY A 158 9.50 -5.35 -9.06
CA GLY A 158 8.07 -5.06 -9.04
C GLY A 158 7.57 -4.24 -7.84
N VAL A 159 8.47 -3.79 -6.96
CA VAL A 159 8.10 -2.88 -5.85
C VAL A 159 7.62 -1.54 -6.39
N ARG A 160 6.50 -1.03 -5.87
CA ARG A 160 5.89 0.24 -6.31
C ARG A 160 5.72 1.28 -5.23
N TYR A 161 5.82 0.89 -3.97
CA TYR A 161 6.10 1.85 -2.91
C TYR A 161 7.10 1.31 -1.89
N ILE A 162 7.72 2.22 -1.16
CA ILE A 162 8.43 1.93 0.09
C ILE A 162 7.91 2.83 1.21
N THR A 163 7.68 2.26 2.38
CA THR A 163 7.44 3.03 3.61
C THR A 163 8.79 3.49 4.16
N LEU A 164 8.94 4.78 4.45
CA LEU A 164 10.21 5.35 4.93
C LEU A 164 10.80 4.65 6.13
N THR A 165 9.97 4.47 7.14
CA THR A 165 10.33 3.88 8.42
C THR A 165 9.19 2.96 8.82
N HIS A 166 9.54 1.89 9.53
CA HIS A 166 8.56 1.16 10.32
C HIS A 166 8.54 1.78 11.73
N SER A 167 8.56 0.98 12.79
CA SER A 167 8.67 1.44 14.18
C SER A 167 10.13 1.49 14.64
N CYS A 168 11.01 2.01 13.79
CA CYS A 168 12.43 2.21 14.07
C CYS A 168 12.99 3.27 13.11
N ASN A 169 13.96 4.05 13.59
CA ASN A 169 14.70 4.98 12.75
C ASN A 169 15.53 4.25 11.71
N THR A 170 15.77 4.91 10.57
CA THR A 170 16.85 4.58 9.65
C THR A 170 17.90 5.69 9.72
N PRO A 171 19.13 5.50 9.21
CA PRO A 171 20.15 6.57 9.16
C PRO A 171 19.74 7.86 8.43
N TRP A 172 18.57 7.87 7.80
CA TRP A 172 18.13 8.95 6.92
C TRP A 172 16.67 9.36 7.09
N ALA A 173 15.92 8.72 8.01
CA ALA A 173 14.55 9.06 8.32
C ALA A 173 14.17 8.66 9.76
N ASP A 174 13.51 9.56 10.48
CA ASP A 174 12.96 9.34 11.82
C ASP A 174 11.57 8.67 11.75
N ASN A 175 11.26 7.83 12.75
CA ASN A 175 10.00 7.10 12.82
C ASN A 175 8.97 7.73 13.77
N TRP A 176 7.77 7.15 13.81
CA TRP A 176 6.65 7.68 14.60
C TRP A 176 6.83 7.60 16.12
N LEU A 177 7.71 6.70 16.61
CA LEU A 177 8.03 6.58 18.04
C LEU A 177 8.79 7.80 18.58
N VAL A 178 9.40 8.61 17.70
CA VAL A 178 10.03 9.88 18.05
C VAL A 178 9.00 10.88 18.58
N ASP A 179 7.81 10.97 17.96
CA ASP A 179 6.69 11.81 18.45
C ASP A 179 6.17 11.35 19.82
N LYS A 180 6.45 10.10 20.21
CA LYS A 180 6.09 9.54 21.51
C LYS A 180 7.19 9.67 22.55
N GLY A 181 8.35 10.23 22.19
CA GLY A 181 9.52 10.30 23.06
C GLY A 181 10.09 8.93 23.43
N VAL A 182 9.77 7.88 22.66
CA VAL A 182 10.29 6.52 22.86
C VAL A 182 11.64 6.37 22.17
N ASP A 183 11.72 6.81 20.91
CA ASP A 183 12.95 6.81 20.13
C ASP A 183 13.57 8.22 20.06
N PRO A 184 14.90 8.33 19.97
CA PRO A 184 15.56 9.62 19.81
C PRO A 184 15.29 10.24 18.43
N VAL A 185 15.32 11.57 18.37
CA VAL A 185 15.40 12.31 17.10
C VAL A 185 16.81 12.14 16.53
N GLU A 186 16.96 11.54 15.35
CA GLU A 186 18.27 11.34 14.70
C GLU A 186 18.44 12.26 13.48
N SER A 187 17.41 12.35 12.65
CA SER A 187 17.42 13.07 11.37
C SER A 187 16.62 14.37 11.39
N ASN A 188 15.88 14.65 12.47
CA ASN A 188 14.88 15.70 12.55
C ASN A 188 13.88 15.64 11.37
N GLY A 189 13.35 14.44 11.13
CA GLY A 189 12.55 14.09 9.96
C GLY A 189 13.38 13.34 8.92
N LEU A 190 13.99 14.05 7.97
CA LEU A 190 14.86 13.47 6.93
C LEU A 190 16.27 14.05 7.00
N SER A 191 17.29 13.20 6.92
CA SER A 191 18.68 13.67 6.80
C SER A 191 18.93 14.26 5.41
N GLU A 192 20.08 14.91 5.19
CA GLU A 192 20.46 15.40 3.85
C GLU A 192 20.51 14.28 2.80
N TYR A 193 20.92 13.08 3.22
CA TYR A 193 20.84 11.89 2.36
C TYR A 193 19.38 11.52 2.05
N GLY A 194 18.51 11.51 3.05
CA GLY A 194 17.08 11.24 2.87
C GLY A 194 16.41 12.23 1.91
N LYS A 195 16.70 13.53 2.08
CA LYS A 195 16.19 14.62 1.21
C LYS A 195 16.70 14.54 -0.23
N LYS A 196 17.94 14.11 -0.44
CA LYS A 196 18.49 13.96 -1.80
C LYS A 196 17.83 12.79 -2.53
N ASN A 197 17.54 11.71 -1.82
CA ASN A 197 16.99 10.50 -2.40
C ASN A 197 15.46 10.52 -2.52
N THR A 198 14.74 11.27 -1.67
CA THR A 198 13.29 11.56 -1.86
C THR A 198 13.06 12.17 -3.23
N PHE A 199 13.94 13.08 -3.66
CA PHE A 199 13.79 13.84 -4.89
C PHE A 199 13.81 12.98 -6.16
N HIS A 200 14.37 11.77 -6.09
CA HIS A 200 14.44 10.81 -7.20
C HIS A 200 13.19 9.92 -7.29
N CYS A 201 12.26 10.04 -6.33
CA CYS A 201 10.99 9.33 -6.28
C CYS A 201 9.82 10.34 -6.22
N THR A 202 8.61 9.95 -6.59
CA THR A 202 7.42 10.81 -6.36
C THR A 202 6.87 10.48 -4.98
N SER A 203 7.09 11.35 -4.00
CA SER A 203 6.50 11.20 -2.67
C SER A 203 4.98 11.44 -2.72
N VAL A 204 4.20 10.46 -2.25
CA VAL A 204 2.77 10.64 -1.99
C VAL A 204 2.56 10.57 -0.49
N HIS A 205 2.36 11.72 0.14
CA HIS A 205 2.09 11.78 1.57
C HIS A 205 0.69 11.22 1.85
N VAL A 206 0.64 10.09 2.56
CA VAL A 206 -0.60 9.56 3.15
C VAL A 206 -0.55 9.89 4.64
N THR A 207 -1.37 10.85 5.07
CA THR A 207 -1.40 11.29 6.47
C THR A 207 -2.36 10.41 7.27
N ILE A 208 -1.80 9.58 8.16
CA ILE A 208 -2.51 8.96 9.29
C ILE A 208 -2.13 9.72 10.57
N ASN A 209 -3.03 10.63 10.99
CA ASN A 209 -3.00 11.37 12.25
C ASN A 209 -2.21 12.70 12.29
N LYS A 210 -2.76 13.68 13.03
CA LYS A 210 -2.39 15.10 13.03
C LYS A 210 -1.50 15.42 14.24
N SER A 211 -0.20 15.56 14.03
CA SER A 211 0.65 16.29 15.00
C SER A 211 2.00 16.72 14.43
N ASN A 212 2.58 15.98 13.47
CA ASN A 212 3.76 16.41 12.72
C ASN A 212 3.73 15.86 11.29
N PRO A 213 3.99 16.68 10.25
CA PRO A 213 3.89 16.25 8.86
C PRO A 213 4.96 15.22 8.43
N ILE A 214 5.99 14.99 9.25
CA ILE A 214 7.16 14.17 8.88
C ILE A 214 7.18 12.77 9.53
N HIS A 215 6.49 12.57 10.65
CA HIS A 215 6.61 11.37 11.49
C HIS A 215 5.44 10.38 11.31
N THR A 216 4.56 10.66 10.35
CA THR A 216 3.45 9.78 9.94
C THR A 216 3.93 8.85 8.83
N LEU A 217 3.46 7.59 8.80
CA LEU A 217 3.78 6.56 7.81
C LEU A 217 3.95 7.13 6.37
N GLN A 218 5.17 7.50 5.99
CA GLN A 218 5.42 8.17 4.72
C GLN A 218 5.61 7.13 3.64
N ILE A 219 4.67 7.08 2.69
CA ILE A 219 4.72 6.19 1.53
C ILE A 219 5.46 6.91 0.40
N TRP A 220 6.55 6.32 -0.08
CA TRP A 220 7.26 6.76 -1.27
C TRP A 220 6.83 5.91 -2.45
N VAL A 221 6.25 6.52 -3.48
CA VAL A 221 5.99 5.82 -4.74
C VAL A 221 7.28 5.82 -5.57
N VAL A 222 7.78 4.63 -5.85
CA VAL A 222 9.02 4.46 -6.61
C VAL A 222 8.71 4.63 -8.10
N VAL A 223 9.38 5.57 -8.77
CA VAL A 223 9.23 5.85 -10.20
C VAL A 223 10.55 5.57 -10.92
N PRO A 224 10.55 5.27 -12.25
CA PRO A 224 11.79 5.10 -13.01
C PRO A 224 12.64 6.37 -12.93
N MET A 225 13.95 6.25 -12.68
CA MET A 225 14.88 7.38 -12.57
C MET A 225 15.01 8.20 -13.87
N ASP A 226 14.81 7.57 -15.04
CA ASP A 226 14.83 8.25 -16.35
C ASP A 226 13.50 8.95 -16.69
N SER A 227 12.53 8.92 -15.78
CA SER A 227 11.34 9.74 -15.92
C SER A 227 11.78 11.20 -15.77
N PRO A 228 11.53 12.09 -16.75
CA PRO A 228 11.82 13.51 -16.57
C PRO A 228 11.18 13.91 -15.25
N SER A 229 12.00 14.45 -14.32
CA SER A 229 11.59 14.87 -12.99
C SER A 229 10.18 15.42 -13.10
N ILE A 230 9.18 14.67 -12.62
CA ILE A 230 7.80 15.10 -12.75
C ILE A 230 7.73 16.32 -11.86
N LYS A 231 7.94 17.51 -12.42
CA LYS A 231 7.59 18.79 -11.81
C LYS A 231 6.08 18.70 -11.64
N MET A 232 5.64 18.13 -10.53
CA MET A 232 4.24 18.11 -10.18
C MET A 232 3.84 19.53 -9.79
N ASN A 233 3.50 20.32 -10.81
CA ASN A 233 2.23 21.05 -10.80
C ASN A 233 1.02 20.10 -10.60
N GLY A 234 1.27 18.79 -10.50
CA GLY A 234 0.34 17.68 -10.41
C GLY A 234 -0.53 17.62 -9.16
N GLN A 235 -0.28 18.40 -8.10
CA GLN A 235 -1.32 18.59 -7.07
C GLN A 235 -2.55 19.30 -7.67
N LYS A 236 -2.36 20.26 -8.60
CA LYS A 236 -3.47 20.87 -9.35
C LYS A 236 -4.07 19.91 -10.38
N ALA A 237 -3.26 19.10 -11.06
CA ALA A 237 -3.75 18.18 -12.10
C ALA A 237 -4.56 17.01 -11.53
N MET A 238 -4.14 16.42 -10.40
CA MET A 238 -4.88 15.36 -9.70
C MET A 238 -6.17 15.89 -9.06
N ARG A 239 -6.14 17.09 -8.46
CA ARG A 239 -7.34 17.76 -7.91
C ARG A 239 -8.38 18.10 -8.98
N LYS A 240 -7.93 18.42 -10.20
CA LYS A 240 -8.81 18.72 -11.34
C LYS A 240 -9.43 17.45 -11.96
N ARG A 241 -8.78 16.29 -11.80
CA ARG A 241 -9.20 15.01 -12.41
C ARG A 241 -9.97 14.10 -11.44
N TYR A 242 -9.71 14.21 -10.13
CA TYR A 242 -10.32 13.39 -9.08
C TYR A 242 -10.62 14.20 -7.79
N PRO A 243 -11.57 15.15 -7.83
CA PRO A 243 -11.83 16.08 -6.72
C PRO A 243 -12.33 15.41 -5.42
N LYS A 244 -12.72 14.13 -5.46
CA LYS A 244 -13.25 13.38 -4.31
C LYS A 244 -12.19 12.67 -3.46
N PHE A 245 -10.93 12.63 -3.90
CA PHE A 245 -9.86 11.87 -3.22
C PHE A 245 -8.89 12.72 -2.39
N MET A 246 -9.06 14.05 -2.36
CA MET A 246 -8.21 14.94 -1.56
C MET A 246 -9.07 16.01 -0.87
N THR A 247 -9.37 15.82 0.41
CA THR A 247 -9.87 16.91 1.26
C THR A 247 -8.67 17.73 1.75
N SER A 248 -8.51 18.95 1.26
CA SER A 248 -7.50 19.88 1.76
C SER A 248 -7.84 20.31 3.18
N THR A 249 -6.91 20.16 4.12
CA THR A 249 -6.98 20.86 5.41
C THR A 249 -6.51 22.30 5.20
N PRO A 250 -7.23 23.33 5.68
CA PRO A 250 -6.72 24.70 5.65
C PRO A 250 -5.44 24.80 6.50
N GLY A 251 -4.32 25.23 5.92
CA GLY A 251 -3.09 25.54 6.66
C GLY A 251 -1.83 24.73 6.33
N SER A 252 -1.90 23.67 5.51
CA SER A 252 -0.66 23.00 5.06
C SER A 252 0.04 23.85 3.99
N GLN A 253 1.07 24.60 4.38
CA GLN A 253 1.98 25.21 3.41
C GLN A 253 2.76 24.10 2.71
N VAL A 254 2.47 23.92 1.42
CA VAL A 254 3.32 23.15 0.51
C VAL A 254 4.56 24.00 0.26
N SER A 255 5.70 23.59 0.82
CA SER A 255 6.97 24.31 0.60
C SER A 255 7.30 24.30 -0.89
N LYS A 256 7.24 25.46 -1.53
CA LYS A 256 7.89 25.69 -2.82
C LYS A 256 9.39 25.83 -2.56
N SER A 257 10.16 24.79 -2.86
CA SER A 257 11.60 24.97 -3.08
C SER A 257 11.83 25.15 -4.57
N GLU A 258 11.90 26.41 -5.02
CA GLU A 258 12.43 26.76 -6.34
C GLU A 258 13.96 26.68 -6.28
N TYR A 259 14.55 25.67 -6.91
CA TYR A 259 15.97 25.69 -7.24
C TYR A 259 16.11 25.67 -8.76
N SER A 260 16.66 26.77 -9.28
CA SER A 260 17.11 26.91 -10.66
C SER A 260 18.52 26.35 -10.74
N PHE A 261 18.77 25.43 -11.68
CA PHE A 261 20.12 25.16 -12.14
C PHE A 261 20.23 25.64 -13.59
N ALA A 262 21.11 26.61 -13.80
CA ALA A 262 21.63 26.98 -15.10
C ALA A 262 22.43 25.80 -15.69
N LYS A 263 22.43 25.73 -17.01
CA LYS A 263 22.92 24.64 -17.88
C LYS A 263 24.27 24.06 -17.50
#